data_AF-A0A6G3XAV5-F1
#
_entry.id   AF-A0A6G3XAV5-F1
#
_cell.length_a   1.000
_cell.length_b   1.000
_cell.length_c   1.000
_cell.angle_alpha   90.00
_cell.angle_beta   90.00
_cell.angle_gamma   90.00
#
_symmetry.space_group_name_H-M   'P 1'
#
loop_
_entity.id
_entity.type
_entity.pdbx_description
1 polymer ?
#
loop_
_entity_poly.entity_id
_entity_poly.type
_entity_poly.pdbx_seq_one_letter_code
_entity_poly.pdbx_strand_id
1 'polypeptide(L)'
;MGYVRKAIEERFTGLIDMTDKARAQEPKQREAFLSRGLAALAVQIEHPCPDRVAALSVFDGEDDRGLDSIAVEVRSPQPRICLVQAKWSEQGKGGFGESEV
;
A
#
# COMPACT_ATOMS: atom_id res chain seq x y z
N MET A 1 -7.82 -0.57 -16.03
CA MET A 1 -7.66 -0.75 -14.58
C MET A 1 -7.58 -2.21 -14.10
N GLY A 2 -7.91 -3.23 -14.92
CA GLY A 2 -7.78 -4.64 -14.51
C GLY A 2 -6.35 -5.16 -14.29
N TYR A 3 -5.36 -4.65 -15.03
CA TYR A 3 -3.98 -5.13 -14.95
C TYR A 3 -3.31 -4.84 -13.60
N VAL A 4 -3.53 -3.66 -13.03
CA VAL A 4 -2.96 -3.30 -11.72
C VAL A 4 -3.59 -4.14 -10.61
N ARG A 5 -4.92 -4.28 -10.61
CA ARG A 5 -5.61 -5.14 -9.65
C ARG A 5 -5.08 -6.57 -9.71
N LYS A 6 -5.00 -7.14 -10.91
CA LYS A 6 -4.52 -8.51 -11.12
C LYS A 6 -3.08 -8.66 -10.63
N ALA A 7 -2.21 -7.70 -10.93
CA ALA A 7 -0.83 -7.72 -10.44
C ALA A 7 -0.76 -7.66 -8.90
N ILE A 8 -1.61 -6.87 -8.25
CA ILE A 8 -1.68 -6.82 -6.77
C ILE A 8 -2.13 -8.17 -6.22
N GLU A 9 -3.22 -8.71 -6.75
CA GLU A 9 -3.79 -10.00 -6.33
C GLU A 9 -2.78 -11.14 -6.53
N GLU A 10 -2.06 -11.19 -7.65
CA GLU A 10 -1.07 -12.23 -7.92
C GLU A 10 0.17 -12.14 -7.02
N ARG A 11 0.60 -10.92 -6.67
CA ARG A 11 1.89 -10.70 -5.99
C ARG A 11 1.77 -10.63 -4.48
N PHE A 12 0.67 -10.10 -3.95
CA PHE A 12 0.56 -9.73 -2.54
C PHE A 12 -0.49 -10.52 -1.75
N THR A 13 -1.27 -11.39 -2.41
CA THR A 13 -2.19 -12.29 -1.69
C THR A 13 -1.41 -13.15 -0.69
N GLY A 14 -1.78 -13.05 0.60
CA GLY A 14 -1.11 -13.77 1.68
C GLY A 14 0.22 -13.16 2.15
N LEU A 15 0.65 -12.02 1.59
CA LEU A 15 1.81 -11.25 2.07
C LEU A 15 1.43 -9.99 2.83
N ILE A 16 0.36 -9.31 2.40
CA ILE A 16 -0.16 -8.13 3.09
C ILE A 16 -0.95 -8.57 4.32
N ASP A 17 -0.63 -7.96 5.47
CA ASP A 17 -1.44 -8.13 6.67
C ASP A 17 -2.82 -7.52 6.45
N MET A 18 -3.87 -8.29 6.71
CA MET A 18 -5.28 -7.89 6.63
C MET A 18 -6.03 -8.25 7.93
N THR A 19 -5.31 -8.59 8.99
CA THR A 19 -5.89 -9.11 10.24
C THR A 19 -6.79 -8.08 10.93
N ASP A 20 -6.45 -6.80 10.86
CA ASP A 20 -7.25 -5.68 11.39
C ASP A 20 -8.57 -5.48 10.60
N LYS A 21 -8.57 -5.79 9.30
CA LYS A 21 -9.77 -5.72 8.44
C LYS A 21 -10.53 -7.04 8.34
N ALA A 22 -10.19 -8.08 9.12
CA ALA A 22 -10.83 -9.40 9.05
C ALA A 22 -12.35 -9.38 9.36
N ARG A 23 -12.84 -8.36 10.06
CA ARG A 23 -14.27 -8.16 10.36
C ARG A 23 -15.00 -7.25 9.37
N ALA A 24 -14.27 -6.63 8.45
CA ALA A 24 -14.88 -5.80 7.42
C ALA A 24 -15.67 -6.67 6.44
N GLN A 25 -16.80 -6.16 5.95
CA GLN A 25 -17.57 -6.83 4.91
C GLN A 25 -17.02 -6.45 3.53
N GLU A 26 -17.15 -7.35 2.55
CA GLU A 26 -16.99 -7.00 1.14
C GLU A 26 -17.96 -5.86 0.77
N PRO A 27 -17.55 -4.87 -0.06
CA PRO A 27 -16.29 -4.78 -0.80
C PRO A 27 -15.13 -4.11 -0.04
N LYS A 28 -15.35 -3.64 1.20
CA LYS A 28 -14.37 -2.83 1.94
C LYS A 28 -13.09 -3.60 2.27
N GLN A 29 -13.21 -4.89 2.57
CA GLN A 29 -12.03 -5.73 2.82
C GLN A 29 -11.14 -5.83 1.57
N ARG A 30 -11.75 -6.06 0.40
CA ARG A 30 -11.03 -6.03 -0.89
C ARG A 30 -10.44 -4.66 -1.23
N GLU A 31 -11.17 -3.58 -1.01
CA GLU A 31 -10.65 -2.22 -1.27
C GLU A 31 -9.44 -1.91 -0.39
N ALA A 32 -9.47 -2.28 0.89
CA ALA A 32 -8.33 -2.13 1.80
C ALA A 32 -7.12 -2.95 1.33
N PHE A 33 -7.32 -4.21 0.92
CA PHE A 33 -6.23 -5.02 0.36
C PHE A 33 -5.61 -4.36 -0.88
N LEU A 34 -6.44 -3.79 -1.77
CA LEU A 34 -5.95 -3.13 -2.98
C LEU A 34 -5.24 -1.81 -2.69
N SER A 35 -5.68 -1.02 -1.71
CA SER A 35 -4.98 0.19 -1.24
C SER A 35 -3.61 -0.17 -0.68
N ARG A 36 -3.53 -1.15 0.23
CA ARG A 36 -2.26 -1.66 0.77
C ARG A 36 -1.34 -2.22 -0.32
N GLY A 37 -1.92 -2.92 -1.30
CA GLY A 37 -1.19 -3.43 -2.45
C GLY A 37 -0.62 -2.34 -3.35
N LEU A 38 -1.36 -1.24 -3.54
CA LEU A 38 -0.84 -0.06 -4.23
C LEU A 38 0.33 0.57 -3.46
N ALA A 39 0.24 0.66 -2.13
CA ALA A 39 1.31 1.19 -1.31
C ALA A 39 2.60 0.36 -1.43
N ALA A 40 2.48 -0.97 -1.38
CA ALA A 40 3.59 -1.89 -1.60
C ALA A 40 4.19 -1.78 -3.01
N LEU A 41 3.36 -1.65 -4.05
CA LEU A 41 3.85 -1.42 -5.42
C LEU A 41 4.63 -0.11 -5.55
N ALA A 42 4.16 0.97 -4.93
CA ALA A 42 4.85 2.26 -4.93
C ALA A 42 6.23 2.15 -4.25
N VAL A 43 6.32 1.42 -3.14
CA VAL A 43 7.62 1.11 -2.51
C VAL A 43 8.55 0.39 -3.47
N GLN A 44 8.09 -0.58 -4.24
CA GLN A 44 8.94 -1.30 -5.19
C GLN A 44 9.42 -0.44 -6.36
N ILE A 45 8.62 0.54 -6.77
CA ILE A 45 9.00 1.50 -7.82
C ILE A 45 10.15 2.38 -7.34
N GLU A 46 10.06 2.90 -6.11
CA GLU A 46 11.09 3.75 -5.52
C GLU A 46 12.30 2.96 -5.01
N HIS A 47 12.06 1.75 -4.51
CA HIS A 47 13.06 0.86 -3.93
C HIS A 47 12.88 -0.57 -4.45
N PRO A 48 13.55 -0.96 -5.56
CA PRO A 48 13.43 -2.28 -6.14
C PRO A 48 13.75 -3.39 -5.13
N CYS A 49 12.72 -4.06 -4.64
CA CYS A 49 12.82 -5.08 -3.61
C CYS A 49 11.81 -6.22 -3.82
N PRO A 50 12.03 -7.41 -3.21
CA PRO A 50 11.10 -8.53 -3.31
C PRO A 50 9.71 -8.20 -2.74
N ASP A 51 8.67 -8.85 -3.26
CA ASP A 51 7.26 -8.62 -2.86
C ASP A 51 7.04 -8.72 -1.34
N ARG A 52 7.71 -9.67 -0.67
CA ARG A 52 7.65 -9.80 0.79
C ARG A 52 8.21 -8.56 1.51
N VAL A 53 9.30 -7.99 1.01
CA VAL A 53 9.93 -6.81 1.64
C VAL A 53 9.02 -5.59 1.48
N ALA A 54 8.42 -5.41 0.31
CA ALA A 54 7.46 -4.35 0.05
C ALA A 54 6.13 -4.52 0.81
N ALA A 55 5.68 -5.75 1.05
CA ALA A 55 4.51 -6.00 1.88
C ALA A 55 4.78 -5.65 3.36
N LEU A 56 5.99 -5.90 3.86
CA LEU A 56 6.39 -5.60 5.24
C LEU A 56 6.55 -4.11 5.53
N SER A 57 6.68 -3.26 4.51
CA SER A 57 6.75 -1.81 4.70
C SER A 57 5.38 -1.14 4.90
N VAL A 58 4.29 -1.88 4.65
CA VAL A 58 2.92 -1.37 4.77
C VAL A 58 2.48 -1.39 6.24
N PHE A 59 1.95 -0.28 6.71
CA PHE A 59 1.44 -0.12 8.08
C PHE A 59 0.08 0.60 8.16
N ASP A 60 -0.62 0.70 7.01
CA ASP A 60 -1.96 1.30 6.86
C ASP A 60 -2.92 0.88 7.99
N GLY A 61 -3.23 1.83 8.88
CA GLY A 61 -4.01 1.63 10.10
C GLY A 61 -4.78 2.88 10.48
N GLU A 62 -5.82 2.77 11.30
CA GLU A 62 -6.76 3.91 11.52
C GLU A 62 -6.12 5.17 12.14
N ASP A 63 -4.96 5.03 12.80
CA ASP A 63 -4.22 6.12 13.46
C ASP A 63 -2.93 6.54 12.73
N ASP A 64 -2.75 6.13 11.47
CA ASP A 64 -1.52 6.38 10.69
C ASP A 64 -1.43 7.78 10.05
N ARG A 65 -2.48 8.59 10.21
CA ARG A 65 -2.63 9.93 9.59
C ARG A 65 -2.52 9.92 8.07
N GLY A 66 -3.01 8.87 7.43
CA GLY A 66 -3.06 8.74 5.97
C GLY A 66 -1.75 8.23 5.36
N LEU A 67 -0.82 7.68 6.14
CA LEU A 67 0.40 7.06 5.62
C LEU A 67 0.25 5.54 5.56
N ASP A 68 0.37 4.99 4.37
CA ASP A 68 0.15 3.56 4.14
C ASP A 68 1.44 2.73 4.18
N SER A 69 2.61 3.33 3.89
CA SER A 69 3.88 2.59 3.83
C SER A 69 5.13 3.48 3.95
N ILE A 70 6.25 2.88 4.40
CA ILE A 70 7.58 3.52 4.53
C ILE A 70 8.71 2.64 4.01
N ALA A 71 9.58 3.20 3.16
CA ALA A 71 10.84 2.55 2.77
C ALA A 71 12.02 3.45 3.08
N VAL A 72 13.09 2.87 3.63
CA VAL A 72 14.28 3.60 4.06
C VAL A 72 15.51 3.03 3.35
N GLU A 73 16.15 3.85 2.53
CA GLU A 73 17.39 3.50 1.85
C GLU A 73 18.55 4.27 2.46
N VAL A 74 19.35 3.60 3.30
CA VAL A 74 20.52 4.20 3.98
C VAL A 74 21.86 3.81 3.36
N ARG A 75 21.87 2.81 2.47
CA ARG A 75 23.12 2.30 1.86
C ARG A 75 23.54 3.06 0.59
N SER A 76 22.68 3.96 0.11
CA SER A 76 22.96 4.84 -1.02
C SER A 76 23.86 6.03 -0.60
N PRO A 77 24.71 6.56 -1.49
CA PRO A 77 25.44 7.82 -1.26
C PRO A 77 24.53 9.00 -0.90
N GLN A 78 23.24 8.90 -1.25
CA GLN A 78 22.20 9.85 -0.86
C GLN A 78 21.10 9.07 -0.16
N PRO A 79 21.09 9.03 1.18
CA PRO A 79 20.07 8.32 1.92
C PRO A 79 18.69 8.96 1.71
N ARG A 80 17.65 8.15 1.59
CA ARG A 80 16.29 8.60 1.30
C ARG A 80 15.27 7.84 2.14
N ILE A 81 14.19 8.53 2.47
CA ILE A 81 12.98 7.95 3.06
C ILE A 81 11.86 8.18 2.05
N CYS A 82 11.20 7.10 1.65
CA CYS A 82 9.99 7.12 0.86
C CYS A 82 8.81 6.92 1.81
N LEU A 83 7.88 7.88 1.83
CA LEU A 83 6.59 7.76 2.48
C LEU A 83 5.53 7.65 1.40
N VAL A 84 4.58 6.74 1.57
CA VAL A 84 3.54 6.48 0.59
C VAL A 84 2.18 6.66 1.21
N GLN A 85 1.31 7.37 0.50
CA GLN A 85 -0.13 7.40 0.71
C GLN A 85 -0.81 6.86 -0.56
N ALA A 86 -1.70 5.88 -0.42
CA ALA A 86 -2.33 5.16 -1.51
C ALA A 86 -3.78 4.81 -1.18
N LYS A 87 -4.68 5.07 -2.13
CA LYS A 87 -6.11 4.77 -1.99
C LYS A 87 -6.64 4.15 -3.26
N TRP A 88 -7.14 2.92 -3.16
CA TRP A 88 -7.81 2.26 -4.26
C TRP A 88 -9.20 2.85 -4.51
N SER A 89 -9.58 2.98 -5.78
CA SER A 89 -10.94 3.34 -6.20
C SER A 89 -11.29 2.61 -7.48
N GLU A 90 -12.38 1.84 -7.46
CA GLU A 90 -12.94 1.17 -8.66
C GLU A 90 -13.22 2.15 -9.81
N GLN A 91 -13.59 3.39 -9.46
CA GLN A 91 -13.93 4.44 -10.43
C GLN A 91 -12.73 5.33 -10.78
N GLY A 92 -11.54 5.06 -10.22
CA GLY A 92 -10.37 5.93 -10.39
C GLY A 92 -10.54 7.32 -9.77
N LYS A 93 -11.44 7.47 -8.79
CA LYS A 93 -11.71 8.73 -8.06
C LYS A 93 -11.07 8.73 -6.68
N GLY A 94 -9.97 8.00 -6.49
CA GLY A 94 -9.20 8.03 -5.26
C GLY A 94 -8.63 9.44 -5.09
N GLY A 95 -9.17 10.19 -4.14
CA GLY A 95 -8.68 11.51 -3.77
C GLY A 95 -8.03 11.45 -2.39
N PHE A 96 -7.05 12.32 -2.20
CA PHE A 96 -6.42 12.61 -0.91
C PHE A 96 -6.96 13.98 -0.47
N GLY A 97 -7.70 14.06 0.63
CA GLY A 97 -8.23 15.32 1.13
C GLY A 97 -7.18 16.15 1.87
N GLU A 98 -7.23 17.48 1.78
CA GLU A 98 -6.38 18.39 2.58
C GLU A 98 -6.58 18.22 4.10
N SER A 99 -7.66 17.57 4.54
CA SER A 99 -7.90 17.23 5.95
C SER A 99 -7.29 15.88 6.38
N GLU A 100 -6.67 15.15 5.45
CA GLU A 100 -6.10 13.81 5.66
C GLU A 100 -4.54 13.83 5.65
N VAL A 101 -3.90 15.01 5.72
CA VAL A 101 -2.44 15.25 5.80
C VAL A 101 -2.07 16.01 7.07
#